data_AF-A0A940UG24-F1
#
_entry.id   AF-A0A940UG24-F1
#
_cell.length_a   1.000
_cell.length_b   1.000
_cell.length_c   1.000
_cell.angle_alpha   90.00
_cell.angle_beta   90.00
_cell.angle_gamma   90.00
#
_symmetry.space_group_name_H-M   'P 1'
#
loop_
_entity.id
_entity.type
_entity.pdbx_description
1 polymer ?
#
loop_
_entity_poly.entity_id
_entity_poly.type
_entity_poly.pdbx_seq_one_letter_code
_entity_poly.pdbx_strand_id
1 'polypeptide(L)'
;MSPATPVKRLPEKFTRLTLRELSDGERADPLFQEVVADLVKRASVLDLIKQYARETRKDLSTESPYFAKLQKIFDYSVTPRSMSGYLHGAVVAFRNEGLLNVFNVNTFNLAWPLVRLFSPWTGKTFDPVTAEGLAEMTGGSETRTDGTAWGSNTYSSRKFQERAAVGVMKALNIWLEEATPEERKNRDYDVKGFFFIGREGRSINPANRGRTVYQFNYRWSALKTF
;
A
#
# COMPACT_ATOMS: atom_id res chain seq x y z
N MET A 1 -47.72 3.05 1.09
CA MET A 1 -46.41 2.42 1.36
C MET A 1 -45.48 2.78 0.22
N SER A 2 -44.42 3.56 0.47
CA SER A 2 -43.41 3.82 -0.54
C SER A 2 -42.66 2.51 -0.84
N PRO A 3 -42.42 2.14 -2.11
CA PRO A 3 -41.65 0.95 -2.43
C PRO A 3 -40.23 1.10 -1.87
N ALA A 4 -39.77 0.06 -1.18
CA ALA A 4 -38.41 0.00 -0.66
C ALA A 4 -37.42 0.18 -1.82
N THR A 5 -36.56 1.20 -1.73
CA THR A 5 -35.49 1.41 -2.70
C THR A 5 -34.62 0.16 -2.75
N PRO A 6 -34.39 -0.45 -3.93
CA PRO A 6 -33.59 -1.65 -4.03
C PRO A 6 -32.18 -1.36 -3.50
N VAL A 7 -31.74 -2.13 -2.51
CA VAL A 7 -30.36 -2.04 -1.99
C VAL A 7 -29.42 -2.34 -3.14
N LYS A 8 -28.72 -1.30 -3.62
CA LYS A 8 -27.77 -1.43 -4.71
C LYS A 8 -26.66 -2.38 -4.28
N ARG A 9 -26.67 -3.61 -4.81
CA ARG A 9 -25.60 -4.58 -4.57
C ARG A 9 -24.28 -4.01 -5.09
N LEU A 10 -23.26 -4.03 -4.25
CA LEU A 10 -21.92 -3.64 -4.66
C LEU A 10 -21.37 -4.66 -5.69
N PRO A 11 -20.59 -4.20 -6.69
CA PRO A 11 -19.88 -5.09 -7.59
C PRO A 11 -19.02 -6.12 -6.85
N GLU A 12 -18.88 -7.33 -7.42
CA GLU A 12 -18.16 -8.45 -6.77
C GLU A 12 -16.71 -8.09 -6.38
N LYS A 13 -16.03 -7.26 -7.18
CA LYS A 13 -14.67 -6.79 -6.90
C LYS A 13 -14.51 -6.05 -5.57
N PHE A 14 -15.61 -5.56 -4.99
CA PHE A 14 -15.61 -4.90 -3.68
C PHE A 14 -16.06 -5.82 -2.55
N THR A 15 -16.62 -6.98 -2.84
CA THR A 15 -17.22 -7.88 -1.83
C THR A 15 -16.48 -9.21 -1.69
N ARG A 16 -15.52 -9.50 -2.58
CA ARG A 16 -14.72 -10.73 -2.55
C ARG A 16 -13.22 -10.44 -2.49
N LEU A 17 -12.49 -11.28 -1.75
CA LEU A 17 -11.02 -11.28 -1.77
C LEU A 17 -10.53 -11.93 -3.08
N THR A 18 -9.50 -11.35 -3.69
CA THR A 18 -8.81 -11.94 -4.84
C THR A 18 -7.70 -12.86 -4.35
N LEU A 19 -8.00 -14.14 -4.23
CA LEU A 19 -7.13 -15.14 -3.63
C LEU A 19 -6.36 -15.95 -4.69
N ARG A 20 -5.12 -16.34 -4.36
CA ARG A 20 -4.40 -17.37 -5.13
C ARG A 20 -5.09 -18.72 -4.93
N GLU A 21 -4.65 -19.71 -5.70
CA GLU A 21 -5.06 -21.09 -5.43
C GLU A 21 -4.58 -21.50 -4.04
N LEU A 22 -5.55 -21.90 -3.20
CA LEU A 22 -5.33 -22.33 -1.83
C LEU A 22 -5.48 -23.86 -1.76
N SER A 23 -4.51 -24.51 -1.12
CA SER A 23 -4.61 -25.91 -0.72
C SER A 23 -5.74 -26.14 0.29
N ASP A 24 -6.18 -27.38 0.45
CA ASP A 24 -7.23 -27.72 1.42
C ASP A 24 -6.85 -27.33 2.86
N GLY A 25 -5.57 -27.50 3.23
CA GLY A 25 -5.06 -27.07 4.52
C GLY A 25 -5.11 -25.54 4.73
N GLU A 26 -4.82 -24.75 3.69
CA GLU A 26 -4.92 -23.29 3.75
C GLU A 26 -6.38 -22.82 3.77
N ARG A 27 -7.27 -23.52 3.08
CA ARG A 27 -8.71 -23.27 3.18
C ARG A 27 -9.24 -23.61 4.56
N ALA A 28 -8.73 -24.66 5.20
CA ALA A 28 -9.11 -25.07 6.54
C ALA A 28 -8.40 -24.28 7.66
N ASP A 29 -7.50 -23.33 7.34
CA ASP A 29 -6.80 -22.51 8.32
C ASP A 29 -7.81 -21.76 9.21
N PRO A 30 -7.82 -22.00 10.55
CA PRO A 30 -8.84 -21.42 11.43
C PRO A 30 -8.86 -19.89 11.40
N LEU A 31 -7.68 -19.26 11.34
CA LEU A 31 -7.57 -17.81 11.33
C LEU A 31 -8.08 -17.22 10.01
N PHE A 32 -7.85 -17.92 8.89
CA PHE A 32 -8.42 -17.51 7.61
C PHE A 32 -9.93 -17.71 7.56
N GLN A 33 -10.47 -18.77 8.16
CA GLN A 33 -11.91 -18.97 8.29
C GLN A 33 -12.56 -17.84 9.12
N GLU A 34 -11.88 -17.33 10.15
CA GLU A 34 -12.33 -16.12 10.85
C GLU A 34 -12.35 -14.90 9.92
N VAL A 35 -11.35 -14.71 9.06
CA VAL A 35 -11.35 -13.61 8.07
C VAL A 35 -12.53 -13.71 7.12
N VAL A 36 -12.84 -14.91 6.64
CA VAL A 36 -14.00 -15.16 5.76
C VAL A 36 -15.31 -14.87 6.51
N ALA A 37 -15.44 -15.35 7.76
CA ALA A 37 -16.61 -15.10 8.60
C ALA A 37 -16.78 -13.61 8.93
N ASP A 38 -15.69 -12.88 9.15
CA ASP A 38 -15.70 -11.44 9.37
C ASP A 38 -16.11 -10.70 8.09
N LEU A 39 -15.63 -11.11 6.91
CA LEU A 39 -16.02 -10.52 5.62
C LEU A 39 -17.52 -10.64 5.33
N VAL A 40 -18.14 -11.78 5.64
CA VAL A 40 -19.59 -12.01 5.45
C VAL A 40 -20.43 -11.00 6.23
N LYS A 41 -19.92 -10.49 7.35
CA LYS A 41 -20.59 -9.50 8.20
C LYS A 41 -20.37 -8.06 7.71
N ARG A 42 -19.74 -7.84 6.56
CA ARG A 42 -19.35 -6.51 6.05
C ARG A 42 -19.93 -6.26 4.67
N ALA A 43 -20.14 -4.98 4.37
CA ALA A 43 -20.64 -4.59 3.05
C ALA A 43 -19.56 -4.71 1.96
N SER A 44 -18.27 -4.56 2.32
CA SER A 44 -17.15 -4.65 1.39
C SER A 44 -15.84 -5.12 2.04
N VAL A 45 -14.87 -5.51 1.21
CA VAL A 45 -13.47 -5.77 1.63
C VAL A 45 -12.85 -4.53 2.26
N LEU A 46 -13.18 -3.32 1.78
CA LEU A 46 -12.69 -2.09 2.39
C LEU A 46 -13.26 -1.87 3.79
N ASP A 47 -14.51 -2.25 4.04
CA ASP A 47 -15.11 -2.19 5.39
C ASP A 47 -14.45 -3.18 6.35
N LEU A 48 -14.09 -4.38 5.86
CA LEU A 48 -13.30 -5.34 6.62
C LEU A 48 -11.93 -4.77 6.99
N ILE A 49 -11.18 -4.27 6.01
CA ILE A 49 -9.84 -3.70 6.22
C ILE A 49 -9.92 -2.49 7.16
N LYS A 50 -10.94 -1.64 7.00
CA LYS A 50 -11.20 -0.49 7.89
C LYS A 50 -11.47 -0.92 9.32
N GLN A 51 -12.22 -2.00 9.53
CA GLN A 51 -12.42 -2.55 10.86
C GLN A 51 -11.09 -3.03 11.44
N TYR A 52 -10.32 -3.84 10.73
CA TYR A 52 -9.03 -4.32 11.24
C TYR A 52 -8.07 -3.17 11.54
N ALA A 53 -8.03 -2.15 10.69
CA ALA A 53 -7.29 -0.91 10.94
C ALA A 53 -7.74 -0.17 12.21
N ARG A 54 -9.04 -0.23 12.56
CA ARG A 54 -9.56 0.37 13.81
C ARG A 54 -9.18 -0.47 15.02
N GLU A 55 -9.31 -1.79 14.95
CA GLU A 55 -9.02 -2.66 16.09
C GLU A 55 -7.52 -2.72 16.39
N THR A 56 -6.65 -2.75 15.38
CA THR A 56 -5.19 -2.61 15.56
C THR A 56 -4.77 -1.29 16.20
N ARG A 57 -5.59 -0.24 16.15
CA ARG A 57 -5.31 1.04 16.84
C ARG A 57 -5.74 1.03 18.30
N LYS A 58 -6.73 0.21 18.66
CA LYS A 58 -7.17 0.06 20.06
C LYS A 58 -6.22 -0.86 20.83
N ASP A 59 -5.66 -1.84 20.12
CA ASP A 59 -4.69 -2.77 20.67
C ASP A 59 -3.27 -2.25 20.47
N LEU A 60 -2.60 -1.91 21.57
CA LEU A 60 -1.25 -1.36 21.53
C LEU A 60 -0.18 -2.44 21.32
N SER A 61 -0.57 -3.71 21.39
CA SER A 61 0.32 -4.84 21.18
C SER A 61 0.70 -4.99 19.71
N THR A 62 1.98 -5.27 19.46
CA THR A 62 2.48 -5.72 18.15
C THR A 62 1.96 -7.11 17.77
N GLU A 63 1.42 -7.86 18.74
CA GLU A 63 0.85 -9.21 18.57
C GLU A 63 -0.68 -9.22 18.50
N SER A 64 -1.30 -8.09 18.14
CA SER A 64 -2.74 -8.04 17.93
C SER A 64 -3.21 -9.11 16.95
N PRO A 65 -4.29 -9.88 17.24
CA PRO A 65 -4.79 -10.91 16.33
C PRO A 65 -5.19 -10.33 14.96
N TYR A 66 -5.49 -9.03 14.90
CA TYR A 66 -5.80 -8.34 13.65
C TYR A 66 -4.57 -8.17 12.73
N PHE A 67 -3.35 -8.10 13.25
CA PHE A 67 -2.14 -8.17 12.42
C PHE A 67 -2.02 -9.55 11.78
N ALA A 68 -2.28 -10.62 12.52
CA ALA A 68 -2.26 -11.97 11.99
C ALA A 68 -3.34 -12.17 10.91
N LYS A 69 -4.55 -11.61 11.11
CA LYS A 69 -5.62 -11.62 10.09
C LYS A 69 -5.23 -10.85 8.81
N LEU A 70 -4.62 -9.67 8.96
CA LEU A 70 -4.10 -8.90 7.82
C LEU A 70 -2.99 -9.65 7.08
N GLN A 71 -2.10 -10.31 7.82
CA GLN A 71 -1.05 -11.15 7.26
C GLN A 71 -1.66 -12.33 6.48
N LYS A 72 -2.71 -12.99 6.98
CA LYS A 72 -3.40 -14.06 6.23
C LYS A 72 -4.01 -13.57 4.93
N ILE A 73 -4.64 -12.39 4.93
CA ILE A 73 -5.15 -11.78 3.68
C ILE A 73 -3.99 -11.60 2.70
N PHE A 74 -2.87 -11.05 3.14
CA PHE A 74 -1.68 -10.90 2.30
C PHE A 74 -1.19 -12.27 1.78
N ASP A 75 -1.01 -13.24 2.67
CA ASP A 75 -0.47 -14.58 2.41
C ASP A 75 -1.32 -15.45 1.47
N TYR A 76 -2.60 -15.15 1.33
CA TYR A 76 -3.53 -15.87 0.46
C TYR A 76 -4.02 -15.06 -0.74
N SER A 77 -3.69 -13.77 -0.84
CA SER A 77 -4.05 -12.95 -2.00
C SER A 77 -3.24 -13.33 -3.26
N VAL A 78 -3.76 -13.02 -4.45
CA VAL A 78 -2.96 -13.08 -5.69
C VAL A 78 -1.91 -11.98 -5.67
N THR A 79 -0.72 -12.29 -6.19
CA THR A 79 0.31 -11.27 -6.43
C THR A 79 0.09 -10.63 -7.80
N PRO A 80 -0.02 -9.28 -7.90
CA PRO A 80 -0.14 -8.63 -9.18
C PRO A 80 1.16 -8.80 -9.98
N ARG A 81 1.04 -9.14 -11.27
CA ARG A 81 2.19 -9.24 -12.19
C ARG A 81 2.67 -7.87 -12.66
N SER A 82 1.76 -6.91 -12.72
CA SER A 82 2.00 -5.53 -13.11
C SER A 82 1.05 -4.59 -12.36
N MET A 83 1.43 -3.33 -12.28
CA MET A 83 0.60 -2.24 -11.78
C MET A 83 0.75 -1.06 -12.73
N SER A 84 -0.31 -0.27 -12.92
CA SER A 84 -0.29 0.87 -13.83
C SER A 84 -1.18 2.01 -13.34
N GLY A 85 -0.84 3.22 -13.76
CA GLY A 85 -1.62 4.42 -13.47
C GLY A 85 -1.47 4.90 -12.03
N TYR A 86 -2.48 5.59 -11.53
CA TYR A 86 -2.49 6.16 -10.18
C TYR A 86 -3.39 5.36 -9.24
N LEU A 87 -2.85 4.92 -8.11
CA LEU A 87 -3.57 4.22 -7.06
C LEU A 87 -3.56 5.02 -5.76
N HIS A 88 -4.75 5.28 -5.23
CA HIS A 88 -4.90 5.90 -3.93
C HIS A 88 -4.39 4.97 -2.83
N GLY A 89 -3.56 5.55 -1.97
CA GLY A 89 -2.96 4.85 -0.86
C GLY A 89 -3.75 5.02 0.43
N ALA A 90 -3.90 3.94 1.18
CA ALA A 90 -4.39 3.97 2.54
C ALA A 90 -3.45 3.18 3.43
N VAL A 91 -2.93 3.84 4.47
CA VAL A 91 -2.19 3.13 5.51
C VAL A 91 -3.19 2.44 6.42
N VAL A 92 -3.15 1.11 6.41
CA VAL A 92 -4.04 0.24 7.21
C VAL A 92 -3.57 0.23 8.66
N ALA A 93 -2.33 -0.17 8.89
CA ALA A 93 -1.68 -0.17 10.19
C ALA A 93 -0.16 -0.17 10.02
N PHE A 94 0.56 0.31 11.04
CA PHE A 94 1.97 0.00 11.22
C PHE A 94 2.10 -1.14 12.22
N ARG A 95 3.12 -1.99 12.05
CA ARG A 95 3.58 -2.93 13.07
C ARG A 95 5.06 -2.64 13.30
N ASN A 96 5.43 -2.31 14.53
CA ASN A 96 6.82 -2.14 14.90
C ASN A 96 7.54 -3.49 14.78
N GLU A 97 8.71 -3.51 14.15
CA GLU A 97 9.56 -4.69 13.98
C GLU A 97 11.00 -4.34 14.38
N GLY A 98 11.82 -5.35 14.71
CA GLY A 98 13.23 -5.16 15.07
C GLY A 98 13.44 -4.42 16.40
N LEU A 99 14.41 -3.49 16.45
CA LEU A 99 14.78 -2.75 17.68
C LEU A 99 13.61 -1.97 18.33
N LEU A 100 12.59 -1.64 17.55
CA LEU A 100 11.39 -0.94 18.02
C LEU A 100 10.32 -1.86 18.63
N ASN A 101 10.50 -3.19 18.51
CA ASN A 101 9.65 -4.19 19.15
C ASN A 101 10.07 -4.50 20.61
N VAL A 102 11.20 -3.96 21.09
CA VAL A 102 11.75 -4.25 22.43
C VAL A 102 10.76 -3.94 23.58
N PHE A 103 9.81 -3.03 23.35
CA PHE A 103 8.80 -2.66 24.33
C PHE A 103 7.40 -3.26 24.07
N ASN A 104 7.21 -4.05 23.00
CA ASN A 104 5.91 -4.57 22.54
C ASN A 104 4.79 -3.50 22.41
N VAL A 105 5.15 -2.23 22.30
CA VAL A 105 4.21 -1.11 22.09
C VAL A 105 4.32 -0.64 20.65
N ASN A 106 3.18 -0.61 19.96
CA ASN A 106 3.09 -0.15 18.59
C ASN A 106 2.99 1.38 18.49
N THR A 107 4.08 2.04 18.88
CA THR A 107 4.20 3.50 18.94
C THR A 107 3.96 4.19 17.60
N PHE A 108 4.34 3.59 16.46
CA PHE A 108 4.05 4.15 15.14
C PHE A 108 2.56 4.10 14.80
N ASN A 109 1.85 3.02 15.18
CA ASN A 109 0.40 2.94 14.94
C ASN A 109 -0.39 3.94 15.82
N LEU A 110 0.13 4.27 17.01
CA LEU A 110 -0.38 5.34 17.87
C LEU A 110 -0.11 6.75 17.33
N ALA A 111 1.10 6.99 16.83
CA ALA A 111 1.49 8.29 16.30
C ALA A 111 0.84 8.59 14.94
N TRP A 112 0.56 7.56 14.15
CA TRP A 112 0.09 7.74 12.78
C TRP A 112 -1.21 8.53 12.62
N PRO A 113 -2.28 8.33 13.41
CA PRO A 113 -3.47 9.17 13.33
C PRO A 113 -3.18 10.67 13.50
N LEU A 114 -2.22 11.02 14.37
CA LEU A 114 -1.81 12.40 14.61
C LEU A 114 -0.96 12.93 13.45
N VAL A 115 0.00 12.14 12.97
CA VAL A 115 0.89 12.51 11.84
C VAL A 115 0.14 12.52 10.51
N ARG A 116 -0.89 11.68 10.33
CA ARG A 116 -1.68 11.58 9.09
C ARG A 116 -2.40 12.88 8.76
N LEU A 117 -2.84 13.65 9.76
CA LEU A 117 -3.43 14.98 9.55
C LEU A 117 -2.47 15.91 8.81
N PHE A 118 -1.16 15.70 8.98
CA PHE A 118 -0.11 16.49 8.35
C PHE A 118 0.55 15.78 7.17
N SER A 119 0.17 14.53 6.88
CA SER A 119 0.79 13.77 5.79
C SER A 119 0.20 14.23 4.45
N PRO A 120 1.01 14.79 3.54
CA PRO A 120 0.55 15.18 2.22
C PRO A 120 0.37 13.98 1.27
N TRP A 121 0.74 12.76 1.70
CA TRP A 121 0.74 11.58 0.84
C TRP A 121 -0.67 11.14 0.43
N THR A 122 -0.85 10.87 -0.85
CA THR A 122 -2.14 10.50 -1.45
C THR A 122 -2.14 9.12 -2.10
N GLY A 123 -0.99 8.64 -2.56
CA GLY A 123 -0.92 7.35 -3.24
C GLY A 123 0.39 7.14 -3.99
N LYS A 124 0.31 6.38 -5.08
CA LYS A 124 1.45 6.05 -5.93
C LYS A 124 1.08 6.05 -7.41
N THR A 125 2.01 6.48 -8.26
CA THR A 125 1.94 6.22 -9.70
C THR A 125 2.74 5.00 -10.08
N PHE A 126 2.37 4.39 -11.19
CA PHE A 126 3.03 3.26 -11.84
C PHE A 126 3.06 3.55 -13.33
N ASP A 127 4.15 4.16 -13.77
CA ASP A 127 4.35 4.59 -15.14
C ASP A 127 5.17 3.51 -15.89
N PRO A 128 4.91 3.26 -17.17
CA PRO A 128 5.69 2.30 -17.94
C PRO A 128 7.15 2.73 -18.03
N VAL A 129 8.06 1.77 -18.10
CA VAL A 129 9.50 2.02 -18.21
C VAL A 129 10.06 1.37 -19.49
N THR A 130 10.89 2.11 -20.23
CA THR A 130 11.63 1.56 -21.36
C THR A 130 12.87 0.79 -20.89
N ALA A 131 13.48 0.00 -21.77
CA ALA A 131 14.70 -0.73 -21.43
C ALA A 131 15.85 0.24 -21.11
N GLU A 132 15.95 1.32 -21.89
CA GLU A 132 16.95 2.36 -21.73
C GLU A 132 16.76 3.12 -20.42
N GLY A 133 15.53 3.54 -20.11
CA GLY A 133 15.23 4.25 -18.86
C GLY A 133 15.45 3.37 -17.63
N LEU A 134 15.13 2.07 -17.73
CA LEU A 134 15.40 1.12 -16.65
C LEU A 134 16.91 0.92 -16.47
N ALA A 135 17.68 0.81 -17.55
CA ALA A 135 19.13 0.68 -17.48
C ALA A 135 19.77 1.94 -16.87
N GLU A 136 19.33 3.13 -17.26
CA GLU A 136 19.79 4.41 -16.69
C GLU A 136 19.53 4.48 -15.19
N MET A 137 18.30 4.18 -14.75
CA MET A 137 17.93 4.22 -13.33
C MET A 137 18.62 3.15 -12.47
N THR A 138 19.03 2.02 -13.07
CA THR A 138 19.54 0.87 -12.32
C THR A 138 20.99 0.54 -12.59
N GLY A 139 21.69 1.36 -13.39
CA GLY A 139 23.06 1.09 -13.84
C GLY A 139 23.16 -0.22 -14.64
N GLY A 140 22.12 -0.58 -15.39
CA GLY A 140 22.01 -1.83 -16.14
C GLY A 140 21.76 -3.09 -15.29
N SER A 141 21.60 -2.96 -13.97
CA SER A 141 21.37 -4.12 -13.08
C SER A 141 19.99 -4.76 -13.27
N GLU A 142 19.03 -4.01 -13.76
CA GLU A 142 17.68 -4.50 -14.08
C GLU A 142 17.44 -4.38 -15.59
N THR A 143 17.02 -5.47 -16.22
CA THR A 143 16.81 -5.53 -17.68
C THR A 143 15.39 -5.92 -18.06
N ARG A 144 14.59 -6.42 -17.11
CA ARG A 144 13.22 -6.88 -17.35
C ARG A 144 12.25 -5.70 -17.30
N THR A 145 11.71 -5.30 -18.44
CA THR A 145 10.69 -4.25 -18.57
C THR A 145 9.26 -4.77 -18.43
N ASP A 146 8.99 -6.02 -18.81
CA ASP A 146 7.66 -6.62 -18.67
C ASP A 146 7.22 -6.68 -17.20
N GLY A 147 6.03 -6.16 -16.93
CA GLY A 147 5.47 -5.99 -15.58
C GLY A 147 6.19 -4.99 -14.67
N THR A 148 7.23 -4.33 -15.17
CA THR A 148 8.01 -3.33 -14.43
C THR A 148 7.44 -1.94 -14.64
N ALA A 149 7.31 -1.17 -13.56
CA ALA A 149 6.87 0.21 -13.55
C ALA A 149 7.93 1.11 -12.93
N TRP A 150 8.11 2.29 -13.50
CA TRP A 150 8.71 3.42 -12.79
C TRP A 150 7.63 4.04 -11.91
N GLY A 151 7.78 3.89 -10.60
CA GLY A 151 6.78 4.31 -9.65
C GLY A 151 7.21 5.53 -8.85
N SER A 152 6.23 6.29 -8.38
CA SER A 152 6.46 7.44 -7.51
C SER A 152 5.48 7.45 -6.34
N ASN A 153 5.86 8.05 -5.22
CA ASN A 153 4.90 8.46 -4.20
C ASN A 153 4.32 9.82 -4.59
N THR A 154 3.01 9.98 -4.39
CA THR A 154 2.30 11.22 -4.76
C THR A 154 1.90 12.01 -3.53
N TYR A 155 1.96 13.34 -3.65
CA TYR A 155 1.67 14.27 -2.56
C TYR A 155 0.78 15.41 -3.02
N SER A 156 -0.25 15.71 -2.22
CA SER A 156 -1.08 16.90 -2.36
C SER A 156 -0.39 18.10 -1.69
N SER A 157 -0.67 19.29 -2.19
CA SER A 157 -0.26 20.59 -1.67
C SER A 157 -1.46 21.58 -1.70
N ARG A 158 -2.68 21.05 -1.68
CA ARG A 158 -3.91 21.84 -1.83
C ARG A 158 -4.28 22.55 -0.53
N LYS A 159 -3.99 21.94 0.61
CA LYS A 159 -4.22 22.53 1.95
C LYS A 159 -2.96 23.20 2.50
N PHE A 160 -3.14 24.09 3.48
CA PHE A 160 -2.02 24.78 4.12
C PHE A 160 -1.01 23.81 4.76
N GLN A 161 -1.48 22.83 5.53
CA GLN A 161 -0.62 21.83 6.18
C GLN A 161 0.15 20.98 5.16
N GLU A 162 -0.52 20.60 4.08
CA GLU A 162 0.07 19.85 2.97
C GLU A 162 1.17 20.66 2.26
N ARG A 163 0.93 21.95 1.98
CA ARG A 163 1.96 22.86 1.44
C ARG A 163 3.16 23.00 2.37
N ALA A 164 2.92 23.13 3.67
CA ALA A 164 4.00 23.23 4.65
C ALA A 164 4.86 21.96 4.64
N ALA A 165 4.24 20.78 4.63
CA ALA A 165 4.95 19.50 4.56
C ALA A 165 5.75 19.35 3.26
N VAL A 166 5.16 19.66 2.09
CA VAL A 166 5.87 19.66 0.81
C VAL A 166 7.01 20.70 0.79
N GLY A 167 6.80 21.87 1.41
CA GLY A 167 7.83 22.90 1.57
C GLY A 167 9.03 22.42 2.39
N VAL A 168 8.78 21.70 3.49
CA VAL A 168 9.85 21.06 4.28
C VAL A 168 10.58 20.01 3.45
N MET A 169 9.88 19.19 2.66
CA MET A 169 10.52 18.22 1.77
C MET A 169 11.47 18.91 0.76
N LYS A 170 11.02 20.03 0.15
CA LYS A 170 11.85 20.83 -0.75
C LYS A 170 13.07 21.43 -0.03
N ALA A 171 12.91 21.92 1.20
CA ALA A 171 14.01 22.47 2.01
C ALA A 171 15.05 21.41 2.40
N LEU A 172 14.62 20.16 2.55
CA LEU A 172 15.50 19.00 2.78
C LEU A 172 16.12 18.45 1.48
N ASN A 173 15.97 19.15 0.34
CA ASN A 173 16.45 18.73 -0.97
C ASN A 173 15.92 17.36 -1.43
N ILE A 174 14.73 16.96 -0.96
CA ILE A 174 14.06 15.76 -1.48
C ILE A 174 13.68 16.05 -2.92
N TRP A 175 14.06 15.15 -3.83
CA TRP A 175 13.72 15.30 -5.24
C TRP A 175 12.21 15.14 -5.44
N LEU A 176 11.58 16.23 -5.89
CA LEU A 176 10.18 16.29 -6.23
C LEU A 176 10.01 16.72 -7.69
N GLU A 177 9.13 16.03 -8.40
CA GLU A 177 8.65 16.42 -9.72
C GLU A 177 7.25 17.00 -9.62
N GLU A 178 7.03 18.13 -10.29
CA GLU A 178 5.70 18.73 -10.36
C GLU A 178 4.79 17.86 -11.24
N ALA A 179 3.56 17.62 -10.77
CA ALA A 179 2.55 16.94 -11.57
C ALA A 179 2.17 17.79 -12.78
N THR A 180 1.94 17.14 -13.92
CA THR A 180 1.48 17.82 -15.14
C THR A 180 0.10 18.46 -14.94
N PRO A 181 -0.30 19.45 -15.77
CA PRO A 181 -1.64 20.03 -15.69
C PRO A 181 -2.77 18.99 -15.79
N GLU A 182 -2.59 17.98 -16.65
CA GLU A 182 -3.50 16.84 -16.81
C GLU A 182 -3.60 16.01 -15.52
N GLU A 183 -2.47 15.67 -14.91
CA GLU A 183 -2.43 14.93 -13.65
C GLU A 183 -3.10 15.70 -12.52
N ARG A 184 -2.82 17.00 -12.36
CA ARG A 184 -3.43 17.83 -11.32
C ARG A 184 -4.94 17.95 -11.47
N LYS A 185 -5.42 18.04 -12.71
CA LYS A 185 -6.85 18.13 -13.02
C LYS A 185 -7.58 16.82 -12.70
N ASN A 186 -6.97 15.69 -13.04
CA ASN A 186 -7.64 14.38 -13.02
C ASN A 186 -7.31 13.54 -11.77
N ARG A 187 -6.28 13.92 -11.00
CA ARG A 187 -5.76 13.17 -9.86
C ARG A 187 -5.64 14.06 -8.62
N ASP A 188 -5.53 13.44 -7.45
CA ASP A 188 -5.49 14.15 -6.15
C ASP A 188 -4.05 14.36 -5.66
N TYR A 189 -3.15 14.83 -6.52
CA TYR A 189 -1.79 15.17 -6.15
C TYR A 189 -1.23 16.29 -7.01
N ASP A 190 -0.20 16.97 -6.48
CA ASP A 190 0.45 18.10 -7.14
C ASP A 190 1.94 17.87 -7.39
N VAL A 191 2.57 16.98 -6.62
CA VAL A 191 3.97 16.59 -6.78
C VAL A 191 4.17 15.07 -6.63
N LYS A 192 5.21 14.56 -7.28
CA LYS A 192 5.71 13.18 -7.23
C LYS A 192 7.09 13.18 -6.60
N GLY A 193 7.43 12.13 -5.84
CA GLY A 193 8.74 12.01 -5.22
C GLY A 193 8.97 10.62 -4.66
N PHE A 194 10.16 10.38 -4.08
CA PHE A 194 10.58 9.05 -3.60
C PHE A 194 10.28 7.98 -4.65
N PHE A 195 11.00 8.06 -5.78
CA PHE A 195 10.81 7.19 -6.92
C PHE A 195 11.27 5.76 -6.61
N PHE A 196 10.69 4.78 -7.29
CA PHE A 196 10.99 3.37 -7.12
C PHE A 196 10.85 2.61 -8.44
N ILE A 197 11.48 1.44 -8.51
CA ILE A 197 11.15 0.44 -9.52
C ILE A 197 10.17 -0.55 -8.89
N GLY A 198 8.97 -0.61 -9.47
CA GLY A 198 7.91 -1.55 -9.12
C GLY A 198 7.98 -2.77 -10.02
N ARG A 199 8.08 -3.98 -9.48
CA ARG A 199 8.02 -5.22 -10.29
C ARG A 199 7.73 -6.45 -9.45
N GLU A 200 7.32 -7.53 -10.11
CA GLU A 200 7.23 -8.83 -9.46
C GLU A 200 8.62 -9.33 -9.00
N GLY A 201 8.72 -9.85 -7.78
CA GLY A 201 9.95 -10.39 -7.22
C GLY A 201 9.68 -11.33 -6.04
N ARG A 202 10.73 -11.85 -5.41
CA ARG A 202 10.62 -12.74 -4.24
C ARG A 202 10.60 -11.93 -2.96
N SER A 203 9.67 -12.22 -2.05
CA SER A 203 9.62 -11.53 -0.75
C SER A 203 10.94 -11.71 -0.02
N ILE A 204 11.49 -10.60 0.48
CA ILE A 204 12.72 -10.61 1.30
C ILE A 204 12.43 -10.96 2.76
N ASN A 205 11.15 -10.99 3.17
CA ASN A 205 10.76 -11.42 4.51
C ASN A 205 10.88 -12.96 4.58
N PRO A 206 11.76 -13.52 5.45
CA PRO A 206 11.92 -14.96 5.58
C PRO A 206 10.61 -15.69 5.94
N ALA A 207 9.73 -15.04 6.71
CA ALA A 207 8.43 -15.60 7.09
C ALA A 207 7.51 -15.87 5.89
N ASN A 208 7.71 -15.14 4.79
CA ASN A 208 6.96 -15.32 3.54
C ASN A 208 7.54 -16.43 2.65
N ARG A 209 8.59 -17.14 3.09
CA ARG A 209 9.15 -18.34 2.44
C ARG A 209 9.43 -18.16 0.94
N GLY A 210 9.93 -17.00 0.53
CA GLY A 210 10.23 -16.70 -0.87
C GLY A 210 8.99 -16.59 -1.76
N ARG A 211 7.83 -16.30 -1.19
CA ARG A 211 6.60 -16.00 -1.94
C ARG A 211 6.85 -14.89 -2.97
N THR A 212 6.28 -15.05 -4.16
CA THR A 212 6.24 -13.98 -5.17
C THR A 212 5.38 -12.82 -4.68
N VAL A 213 5.91 -11.60 -4.73
CA VAL A 213 5.25 -10.34 -4.33
C VAL A 213 5.54 -9.27 -5.37
N TYR A 214 4.75 -8.20 -5.40
CA TYR A 214 5.07 -7.02 -6.18
C TYR A 214 5.90 -6.07 -5.30
N GLN A 215 7.17 -5.91 -5.63
CA GLN A 215 8.14 -5.18 -4.84
C GLN A 215 8.21 -3.72 -5.29
N PHE A 216 8.30 -2.81 -4.32
CA PHE A 216 8.71 -1.42 -4.57
C PHE A 216 10.15 -1.30 -4.10
N ASN A 217 11.08 -1.11 -5.03
CA ASN A 217 12.51 -1.09 -4.74
C ASN A 217 13.08 0.34 -4.92
N TYR A 218 13.64 0.85 -3.84
CA TYR A 218 14.12 2.23 -3.68
C TYR A 218 15.67 2.33 -3.67
N ARG A 219 16.37 1.21 -3.88
CA ARG A 219 17.81 1.06 -3.55
C ARG A 219 18.77 1.80 -4.47
N TRP A 220 18.34 2.17 -5.67
CA TRP A 220 19.24 2.76 -6.66
C TRP A 220 19.36 4.26 -6.42
N SER A 221 20.60 4.75 -6.36
CA SER A 221 20.90 6.16 -6.11
C SER A 221 20.29 7.09 -7.16
N ALA A 222 20.16 6.63 -8.42
CA ALA A 222 19.54 7.40 -9.49
C ALA A 222 18.05 7.72 -9.24
N LEU A 223 17.37 6.98 -8.35
CA LEU A 223 16.00 7.28 -7.92
C LEU A 223 15.91 8.43 -6.91
N LYS A 224 17.06 8.91 -6.41
CA LYS A 224 17.24 10.02 -5.45
C LYS A 224 16.24 9.97 -4.28
N THR A 225 16.19 8.81 -3.66
CA THR A 225 15.31 8.50 -2.53
C THR A 225 15.84 9.05 -1.21
N PHE A 226 17.15 9.32 -1.11
CA PHE A 226 17.85 9.93 0.03
C PHE A 226 19.10 10.69 -0.44
#